data_AF-A0A1W9JTR6-F1
#
_entry.id   AF-A0A1W9JTR6-F1
#
_cell.length_a   1.000
_cell.length_b   1.000
_cell.length_c   1.000
_cell.angle_alpha   90.00
_cell.angle_beta   90.00
_cell.angle_gamma   90.00
#
_symmetry.space_group_name_H-M   'P 1'
#
loop_
_entity.id
_entity.type
_entity.pdbx_description
1 polymer ?
#
loop_
_entity_poly.entity_id
_entity_poly.type
_entity_poly.pdbx_seq_one_letter_code
_entity_poly.pdbx_strand_id
1 'polypeptide(L)'
;MAAQLIQSLLPHLPRFAEEEGDFYSVPRQALIDALVKEQIDRTAAETCVSVLETLLDTLAVLDKSRLQNGEWCFASFPAQLLATSVLTAMSDADSRLFPVNFWNTRDIADDRKDQQCNVLRWIEQARCDQHATGHAPPIRFIYVAWSIIKLDGKILFYQREDTKKRFDKASGDYGLPGGRANQNDILGVSDSAQMLAALQAPNSDLVLNALPSTLQRELREEAGLRFGEHYQFSLWRRLKPYRQVQGVAPNHALTEYYLDVFQIQLTLEGFLFLPRRIAGDERLAWLTLEDIARGESNDGKIPYIKALFDDFEGDRAALVAALHELPDSFAPAYRLDRDNYGIILSLSNSTPIAGGKLGKEKPLALTLSPYQAELLLGLAAHLRGFVLVADKPSLLLHPFGWIEVVDDSVLQRELCDVAAALKDGEIIVEVRRERYFRLSIRPDLIYFDDSLFAFIVDHEVLQGVQSKISVTISRRAFATVLGKAEGRSESFKLTLELANKLIDLAERQFTADNELAVKIEDAYKKGLDQEPRFKALGLRKLVHREDGMMRFAATLEVR
;
A
#
# COMPACT_ATOMS: atom_id res chain seq x y z
N MET A 1 -40.27 -13.67 -39.20
CA MET A 1 -39.39 -14.42 -40.11
C MET A 1 -38.56 -15.45 -39.35
N ALA A 2 -37.56 -15.09 -38.52
CA ALA A 2 -36.73 -16.09 -37.80
C ALA A 2 -37.51 -17.11 -36.96
N ALA A 3 -38.53 -16.67 -36.20
CA ALA A 3 -39.40 -17.58 -35.42
C ALA A 3 -40.13 -18.61 -36.30
N GLN A 4 -40.65 -18.19 -37.45
CA GLN A 4 -41.36 -19.07 -38.39
C GLN A 4 -40.41 -20.12 -39.01
N LEU A 5 -39.15 -19.75 -39.29
CA LEU A 5 -38.14 -20.71 -39.77
C LEU A 5 -37.91 -21.84 -38.76
N ILE A 6 -37.80 -21.51 -37.48
CA ILE A 6 -37.60 -22.50 -36.42
C ILE A 6 -38.86 -23.36 -36.25
N GLN A 7 -40.06 -22.75 -36.25
CA GLN A 7 -41.33 -23.50 -36.18
C GLN A 7 -41.46 -24.52 -37.31
N SER A 8 -41.13 -24.14 -38.55
CA SER A 8 -41.14 -25.05 -39.70
C SER A 8 -40.12 -26.19 -39.56
N LEU A 9 -39.02 -25.98 -38.84
CA LEU A 9 -37.97 -26.99 -38.67
C LEU A 9 -38.26 -28.01 -37.55
N LEU A 10 -38.96 -27.60 -36.49
CA LEU A 10 -39.22 -28.43 -35.30
C LEU A 10 -39.80 -29.83 -35.61
N PRO A 11 -40.76 -30.01 -36.56
CA PRO A 11 -41.28 -31.33 -36.91
C PRO A 11 -40.26 -32.23 -37.61
N HIS A 12 -39.19 -31.67 -38.17
CA HIS A 12 -38.18 -32.38 -38.97
C HIS A 12 -36.92 -32.72 -38.19
N LEU A 13 -36.83 -32.34 -36.91
CA LEU A 13 -35.68 -32.68 -36.06
C LEU A 13 -35.57 -34.20 -35.83
N PRO A 14 -34.36 -34.73 -35.56
CA PRO A 14 -34.19 -36.11 -35.10
C PRO A 14 -34.98 -36.38 -33.82
N ARG A 15 -35.23 -37.66 -33.50
CA ARG A 15 -35.81 -38.05 -32.21
C ARG A 15 -34.97 -39.12 -31.53
N PHE A 16 -35.05 -39.10 -30.21
CA PHE A 16 -34.50 -40.05 -29.27
C PHE A 16 -35.66 -40.49 -28.37
N ALA A 17 -35.80 -41.79 -28.11
CA ALA A 17 -36.81 -42.35 -27.23
C ALA A 17 -36.42 -42.14 -25.76
N GLU A 18 -37.42 -41.90 -24.91
CA GLU A 18 -37.21 -41.76 -23.46
C GLU A 18 -36.73 -43.07 -22.83
N GLU A 19 -37.28 -44.18 -23.32
CA GLU A 19 -36.96 -45.53 -22.89
C GLU A 19 -36.31 -46.30 -24.04
N GLU A 20 -35.58 -47.37 -23.72
CA GLU A 20 -35.00 -48.35 -24.66
C GLU A 20 -33.96 -47.82 -25.66
N GLY A 21 -33.72 -46.51 -25.72
CA GLY A 21 -32.58 -45.90 -26.41
C GLY A 21 -32.72 -45.84 -27.93
N ASP A 22 -33.92 -46.04 -28.48
CA ASP A 22 -34.19 -45.90 -29.91
C ASP A 22 -33.99 -44.44 -30.37
N PHE A 23 -33.42 -44.26 -31.57
CA PHE A 23 -33.25 -42.92 -32.14
C PHE A 23 -33.17 -42.97 -33.67
N TYR A 24 -33.36 -41.82 -34.32
CA TYR A 24 -33.04 -41.64 -35.74
C TYR A 24 -32.26 -40.36 -35.98
N SER A 25 -31.37 -40.39 -36.98
CA SER A 25 -30.66 -39.21 -37.47
C SER A 25 -31.38 -38.59 -38.67
N VAL A 26 -31.13 -37.29 -38.90
CA VAL A 26 -31.69 -36.55 -40.03
C VAL A 26 -30.54 -35.92 -40.82
N PRO A 27 -30.41 -36.19 -42.13
CA PRO A 27 -29.40 -35.53 -42.96
C PRO A 27 -29.60 -34.02 -42.99
N ARG A 28 -28.51 -33.26 -42.89
CA ARG A 28 -28.53 -31.79 -42.95
C ARG A 28 -29.25 -31.26 -44.19
N GLN A 29 -29.08 -31.92 -45.34
CA GLN A 29 -29.75 -31.53 -46.58
C GLN A 29 -31.29 -31.67 -46.49
N ALA A 30 -31.79 -32.67 -45.76
CA ALA A 30 -33.23 -32.87 -45.60
C ALA A 30 -33.88 -31.74 -44.78
N LEU A 31 -33.16 -31.19 -43.80
CA LEU A 31 -33.57 -30.01 -43.02
C LEU A 31 -33.64 -28.75 -43.91
N ILE A 32 -32.66 -28.55 -44.78
CA ILE A 32 -32.65 -27.44 -45.75
C ILE A 32 -33.80 -27.57 -46.74
N ASP A 33 -33.99 -28.76 -47.32
CA ASP A 33 -35.04 -29.02 -48.29
C ASP A 33 -36.44 -28.85 -47.69
N ALA A 34 -36.62 -29.16 -46.39
CA ALA A 34 -37.85 -28.92 -45.67
C ALA A 34 -38.19 -27.41 -45.60
N LEU A 35 -37.21 -26.56 -45.30
CA LEU A 35 -37.41 -25.11 -45.30
C LEU A 35 -37.65 -24.56 -46.71
N VAL A 36 -36.94 -25.06 -47.72
CA VAL A 36 -37.15 -24.63 -49.12
C VAL A 36 -38.57 -24.97 -49.61
N LYS A 37 -39.14 -26.10 -49.17
CA LYS A 37 -40.54 -26.47 -49.48
C LYS A 37 -41.55 -25.47 -48.91
N GLU A 38 -41.22 -24.83 -47.79
CA GLU A 38 -41.99 -23.74 -47.18
C GLU A 38 -41.74 -22.37 -47.86
N GLN A 39 -41.20 -22.38 -49.09
CA GLN A 39 -40.91 -21.19 -49.90
C GLN A 39 -39.85 -20.25 -49.29
N ILE A 40 -39.00 -20.77 -48.41
CA ILE A 40 -37.85 -20.05 -47.87
C ILE A 40 -36.71 -20.12 -48.90
N ASP A 41 -36.08 -18.99 -49.16
CA ASP A 41 -34.90 -18.93 -50.03
C ASP A 41 -33.81 -19.90 -49.56
N ARG A 42 -33.15 -20.59 -50.49
CA ARG A 42 -32.17 -21.64 -50.17
C ARG A 42 -31.02 -21.12 -49.32
N THR A 43 -30.50 -19.93 -49.60
CA THR A 43 -29.40 -19.34 -48.83
C THR A 43 -29.86 -18.99 -47.41
N ALA A 44 -31.09 -18.49 -47.26
CA ALA A 44 -31.68 -18.24 -45.94
C ALA A 44 -31.90 -19.54 -45.14
N ALA A 45 -32.35 -20.62 -45.79
CA ALA A 45 -32.52 -21.94 -45.19
C ALA A 45 -31.17 -22.53 -44.74
N GLU A 46 -30.15 -22.48 -45.59
CA GLU A 46 -28.79 -22.93 -45.28
C GLU A 46 -28.20 -22.14 -44.10
N THR A 47 -28.41 -20.82 -44.07
CA THR A 47 -27.95 -19.97 -42.97
C THR A 47 -28.66 -20.31 -41.67
N CYS A 48 -29.99 -20.50 -41.71
CA CYS A 48 -30.79 -20.88 -40.54
C CYS A 48 -30.33 -22.21 -39.96
N VAL A 49 -30.20 -23.25 -40.79
CA VAL A 49 -29.73 -24.58 -40.35
C VAL A 49 -28.33 -24.47 -39.74
N SER A 50 -27.39 -23.76 -40.37
CA SER A 50 -26.04 -23.59 -39.82
C SER A 50 -26.00 -22.88 -38.46
N VAL A 51 -26.82 -21.85 -38.25
CA VAL A 51 -26.90 -21.14 -36.96
C VAL A 51 -27.48 -22.05 -35.88
N LEU A 52 -28.54 -22.79 -36.19
CA LEU A 52 -29.15 -23.73 -35.25
C LEU A 52 -28.22 -24.91 -34.96
N GLU A 53 -27.51 -25.43 -35.95
CA GLU A 53 -26.46 -26.45 -35.78
C GLU A 53 -25.41 -25.97 -34.78
N THR A 54 -24.90 -24.75 -34.97
CA THR A 54 -23.89 -24.14 -34.09
C THR A 54 -24.40 -24.00 -32.65
N LEU A 55 -25.66 -23.58 -32.48
CA LEU A 55 -26.29 -23.47 -31.17
C LEU A 55 -26.40 -24.83 -30.48
N LEU A 56 -26.88 -25.85 -31.20
CA LEU A 56 -27.07 -27.20 -30.66
C LEU A 56 -25.73 -27.89 -30.37
N ASP A 57 -24.72 -27.69 -31.20
CA ASP A 57 -23.37 -28.19 -30.96
C ASP A 57 -22.73 -27.50 -29.74
N THR A 58 -22.93 -26.17 -29.58
CA THR A 58 -22.45 -25.42 -28.40
C THR A 58 -23.11 -25.91 -27.11
N LEU A 59 -24.37 -26.32 -27.16
CA LEU A 59 -25.08 -26.94 -26.03
C LEU A 59 -24.69 -28.41 -25.80
N ALA A 60 -23.84 -28.98 -26.66
CA ALA A 60 -23.43 -30.39 -26.65
C ALA A 60 -24.62 -31.37 -26.71
N VAL A 61 -25.69 -31.02 -27.44
CA VAL A 61 -26.88 -31.87 -27.55
C VAL A 61 -26.89 -32.78 -28.78
N LEU A 62 -25.99 -32.57 -29.74
CA LEU A 62 -25.85 -33.40 -30.93
C LEU A 62 -24.73 -34.44 -30.76
N ASP A 63 -24.89 -35.60 -31.38
CA ASP A 63 -23.83 -36.60 -31.52
C ASP A 63 -22.75 -36.07 -32.48
N LYS A 64 -21.54 -35.87 -31.96
CA LYS A 64 -20.42 -35.27 -32.69
C LYS A 64 -19.97 -36.09 -33.89
N SER A 65 -20.00 -37.42 -33.79
CA SER A 65 -19.56 -38.32 -34.87
C SER A 65 -20.54 -38.26 -36.04
N ARG A 66 -21.84 -38.21 -35.76
CA ARG A 66 -22.89 -38.07 -36.78
C ARG A 66 -22.91 -36.69 -37.39
N LEU A 67 -22.70 -35.65 -36.57
CA LEU A 67 -22.60 -34.27 -37.05
C LEU A 67 -21.46 -34.12 -38.07
N GLN A 68 -20.29 -34.72 -37.82
CA GLN A 68 -19.16 -34.75 -38.76
C GLN A 68 -19.49 -35.44 -40.10
N ASN A 69 -20.47 -36.35 -40.11
CA ASN A 69 -20.96 -37.01 -41.32
C ASN A 69 -22.13 -36.26 -41.99
N GLY A 70 -22.45 -35.05 -41.54
CA GLY A 70 -23.53 -34.23 -42.10
C GLY A 70 -24.93 -34.64 -41.65
N GLU A 71 -25.06 -35.30 -40.50
CA GLU A 71 -26.34 -35.73 -39.93
C GLU A 71 -26.58 -35.11 -38.55
N TRP A 72 -27.80 -34.63 -38.31
CA TRP A 72 -28.24 -34.26 -36.97
C TRP A 72 -28.79 -35.48 -36.25
N CYS A 73 -28.26 -35.75 -35.07
CA CYS A 73 -28.75 -36.78 -34.16
C CYS A 73 -28.58 -36.26 -32.73
N PHE A 74 -29.62 -36.36 -31.90
CA PHE A 74 -29.46 -36.02 -30.48
C PHE A 74 -28.59 -37.08 -29.79
N ALA A 75 -27.75 -36.65 -28.85
CA ALA A 75 -26.87 -37.55 -28.11
C ALA A 75 -27.63 -38.39 -27.05
N SER A 76 -28.82 -37.94 -26.64
CA SER A 76 -29.70 -38.61 -25.68
C SER A 76 -31.09 -37.98 -25.64
N PHE A 77 -32.03 -38.60 -24.93
CA PHE A 77 -33.35 -37.99 -24.68
C PHE A 77 -33.28 -36.68 -23.87
N PRO A 78 -32.50 -36.54 -22.78
CA PRO A 78 -32.29 -35.24 -22.13
C PRO A 78 -31.73 -34.16 -23.06
N ALA A 79 -30.81 -34.54 -23.97
CA ALA A 79 -30.28 -33.61 -24.97
C ALA A 79 -31.36 -33.12 -25.93
N GLN A 80 -32.27 -34.01 -26.36
CA GLN A 80 -33.46 -33.64 -27.13
C GLN A 80 -34.37 -32.68 -26.36
N LEU A 81 -34.60 -32.92 -25.06
CA LEU A 81 -35.46 -32.06 -24.23
C LEU A 81 -34.88 -30.63 -24.15
N LEU A 82 -33.57 -30.50 -23.90
CA LEU A 82 -32.89 -29.20 -23.88
C LEU A 82 -32.97 -28.51 -25.24
N ALA A 83 -32.61 -29.21 -26.32
CA ALA A 83 -32.67 -28.70 -27.68
C ALA A 83 -34.06 -28.16 -28.02
N THR A 84 -35.09 -28.98 -27.79
CA THR A 84 -36.47 -28.63 -28.11
C THR A 84 -36.97 -27.46 -27.24
N SER A 85 -36.58 -27.41 -25.96
CA SER A 85 -36.95 -26.30 -25.07
C SER A 85 -36.37 -24.98 -25.56
N VAL A 86 -35.07 -24.94 -25.91
CA VAL A 86 -34.41 -23.73 -26.42
C VAL A 86 -35.00 -23.29 -27.76
N LEU A 87 -35.14 -24.22 -28.71
CA LEU A 87 -35.66 -23.92 -30.04
C LEU A 87 -37.12 -23.46 -29.98
N THR A 88 -37.96 -24.11 -29.17
CA THR A 88 -39.36 -23.71 -28.99
C THR A 88 -39.43 -22.30 -28.39
N ALA A 89 -38.61 -22.00 -27.37
CA ALA A 89 -38.56 -20.66 -26.78
C ALA A 89 -38.08 -19.58 -27.77
N MET A 90 -37.18 -19.90 -28.70
CA MET A 90 -36.76 -18.98 -29.77
C MET A 90 -37.83 -18.80 -30.87
N SER A 91 -38.73 -19.77 -30.99
CA SER A 91 -39.78 -19.80 -32.02
C SER A 91 -41.10 -19.19 -31.57
N ASP A 92 -41.23 -18.87 -30.28
CA ASP A 92 -42.43 -18.35 -29.65
C ASP A 92 -42.19 -16.94 -29.08
N ALA A 93 -43.02 -15.99 -29.51
CA ALA A 93 -42.93 -14.59 -29.09
C ALA A 93 -43.29 -14.38 -27.61
N ASP A 94 -43.99 -15.33 -26.99
CA ASP A 94 -44.42 -15.28 -25.58
C ASP A 94 -43.49 -16.03 -24.63
N SER A 95 -42.58 -16.85 -25.17
CA SER A 95 -41.61 -17.62 -24.37
C SER A 95 -40.33 -16.84 -24.08
N ARG A 96 -39.81 -16.92 -22.84
CA ARG A 96 -38.52 -16.36 -22.44
C ARG A 96 -37.81 -17.33 -21.49
N LEU A 97 -36.48 -17.40 -21.58
CA LEU A 97 -35.66 -18.17 -20.62
C LEU A 97 -35.52 -17.46 -19.26
N PHE A 98 -35.72 -16.14 -19.24
CA PHE A 98 -35.65 -15.32 -18.03
C PHE A 98 -36.84 -14.35 -17.96
N PRO A 99 -37.26 -13.91 -16.77
CA PRO A 99 -38.28 -12.88 -16.63
C PRO A 99 -37.93 -11.60 -17.40
N VAL A 100 -38.96 -10.85 -17.81
CA VAL A 100 -38.77 -9.53 -18.44
C VAL A 100 -37.95 -8.63 -17.52
N ASN A 101 -37.00 -7.89 -18.09
CA ASN A 101 -36.03 -7.03 -17.39
C ASN A 101 -35.11 -7.77 -16.40
N PHE A 102 -34.96 -9.10 -16.51
CA PHE A 102 -34.07 -9.87 -15.63
C PHE A 102 -32.65 -9.31 -15.61
N TRP A 103 -32.11 -8.81 -16.72
CA TRP A 103 -30.72 -8.28 -16.83
C TRP A 103 -30.58 -6.78 -16.53
N ASN A 104 -31.66 -6.09 -16.16
CA ASN A 104 -31.57 -4.69 -15.76
C ASN A 104 -30.86 -4.59 -14.39
N THR A 105 -29.95 -3.62 -14.25
CA THR A 105 -29.17 -3.41 -13.03
C THR A 105 -29.58 -2.15 -12.26
N ARG A 106 -30.48 -1.33 -12.83
CA ARG A 106 -31.02 -0.12 -12.18
C ARG A 106 -32.10 -0.49 -11.18
N ASP A 107 -31.95 0.00 -9.96
CA ASP A 107 -32.96 -0.08 -8.89
C ASP A 107 -33.47 -1.50 -8.59
N ILE A 108 -32.61 -2.51 -8.77
CA ILE A 108 -32.91 -3.89 -8.40
C ILE A 108 -32.28 -4.29 -7.06
N ALA A 109 -32.98 -5.18 -6.34
CA ALA A 109 -32.54 -5.75 -5.09
C ALA A 109 -31.29 -6.63 -5.27
N ASP A 110 -30.52 -6.80 -4.19
CA ASP A 110 -29.23 -7.50 -4.20
C ASP A 110 -29.38 -9.01 -4.49
N ASP A 111 -30.50 -9.63 -4.10
CA ASP A 111 -30.83 -11.03 -4.43
C ASP A 111 -30.93 -11.26 -5.95
N ARG A 112 -31.53 -10.31 -6.68
CA ARG A 112 -31.59 -10.36 -8.15
C ARG A 112 -30.22 -10.17 -8.79
N LYS A 113 -29.35 -9.32 -8.23
CA LYS A 113 -27.97 -9.17 -8.70
C LYS A 113 -27.16 -10.45 -8.50
N ASP A 114 -27.40 -11.17 -7.40
CA ASP A 114 -26.76 -12.45 -7.13
C ASP A 114 -27.26 -13.55 -8.09
N GLN A 115 -28.56 -13.58 -8.42
CA GLN A 115 -29.10 -14.48 -9.45
C GLN A 115 -28.46 -14.22 -10.82
N GLN A 116 -28.39 -12.97 -11.26
CA GLN A 116 -27.70 -12.58 -12.50
C GLN A 116 -26.22 -13.02 -12.47
N CYS A 117 -25.54 -12.79 -11.35
CA CYS A 117 -24.14 -13.19 -11.14
C CYS A 117 -23.96 -14.71 -11.26
N ASN A 118 -24.85 -15.51 -10.67
CA ASN A 118 -24.77 -16.97 -10.69
C ASN A 118 -24.99 -17.53 -12.10
N VAL A 119 -25.92 -16.97 -12.88
CA VAL A 119 -26.13 -17.36 -14.29
C VAL A 119 -24.89 -17.07 -15.11
N LEU A 120 -24.35 -15.86 -15.02
CA LEU A 120 -23.14 -15.48 -15.76
C LEU A 120 -21.92 -16.31 -15.34
N ARG A 121 -21.78 -16.58 -14.04
CA ARG A 121 -20.72 -17.47 -13.52
C ARG A 121 -20.80 -18.85 -14.13
N TRP A 122 -21.98 -19.46 -14.15
CA TRP A 122 -22.15 -20.79 -14.73
C TRP A 122 -21.81 -20.80 -16.23
N ILE A 123 -22.36 -19.86 -17.00
CA ILE A 123 -22.12 -19.75 -18.45
C ILE A 123 -20.64 -19.58 -18.75
N GLU A 124 -20.00 -18.63 -18.07
CA GLU A 124 -18.61 -18.29 -18.37
C GLU A 124 -17.63 -19.36 -17.90
N GLN A 125 -17.85 -19.94 -16.73
CA GLN A 125 -17.04 -21.04 -16.25
C GLN A 125 -17.12 -22.23 -17.22
N ALA A 126 -18.32 -22.57 -17.70
CA ALA A 126 -18.50 -23.61 -18.71
C ALA A 126 -17.79 -23.26 -20.03
N ARG A 127 -17.89 -22.00 -20.50
CA ARG A 127 -17.19 -21.54 -21.72
C ARG A 127 -15.68 -21.68 -21.60
N CYS A 128 -15.11 -21.38 -20.44
CA CYS A 128 -13.68 -21.50 -20.17
C CYS A 128 -13.24 -22.97 -20.06
N ASP A 129 -13.93 -23.75 -19.22
CA ASP A 129 -13.54 -25.13 -18.89
C ASP A 129 -13.71 -26.09 -20.07
N GLN A 130 -14.74 -25.85 -20.90
CA GLN A 130 -15.05 -26.68 -22.06
C GLN A 130 -14.42 -26.17 -23.36
N HIS A 131 -13.60 -25.12 -23.31
CA HIS A 131 -12.91 -24.63 -24.50
C HIS A 131 -11.91 -25.69 -24.99
N ALA A 132 -12.01 -26.10 -26.26
CA ALA A 132 -11.26 -27.24 -26.79
C ALA A 132 -9.73 -27.13 -26.64
N THR A 133 -9.19 -25.90 -26.67
CA THR A 133 -7.74 -25.66 -26.48
C THR A 133 -7.38 -25.25 -25.05
N GLY A 134 -8.34 -25.09 -24.15
CA GLY A 134 -8.16 -24.50 -22.82
C GLY A 134 -7.90 -22.98 -22.80
N HIS A 135 -7.95 -22.30 -23.96
CA HIS A 135 -7.62 -20.88 -24.10
C HIS A 135 -8.83 -20.06 -24.61
N ALA A 136 -9.91 -20.02 -23.84
CA ALA A 136 -11.05 -19.18 -24.16
C ALA A 136 -10.63 -17.68 -24.17
N PRO A 137 -10.99 -16.89 -25.21
CA PRO A 137 -10.66 -15.47 -25.23
C PRO A 137 -11.49 -14.70 -24.19
N PRO A 138 -10.94 -13.66 -23.54
CA PRO A 138 -11.71 -12.78 -22.66
C PRO A 138 -12.75 -12.00 -23.48
N ILE A 139 -13.89 -11.72 -22.84
CA ILE A 139 -14.98 -10.91 -23.43
C ILE A 139 -15.22 -9.62 -22.66
N ARG A 140 -14.44 -9.39 -21.60
CA ARG A 140 -14.52 -8.23 -20.73
C ARG A 140 -13.13 -7.69 -20.47
N PHE A 141 -12.99 -6.37 -20.53
CA PHE A 141 -11.71 -5.68 -20.37
C PHE A 141 -11.84 -4.61 -19.29
N ILE A 142 -10.84 -4.50 -18.44
CA ILE A 142 -10.81 -3.50 -17.36
C ILE A 142 -9.43 -2.86 -17.31
N TYR A 143 -9.43 -1.56 -17.10
CA TYR A 143 -8.23 -0.76 -16.89
C TYR A 143 -8.22 -0.28 -15.45
N VAL A 144 -7.11 -0.48 -14.75
CA VAL A 144 -6.98 -0.20 -13.32
C VAL A 144 -5.74 0.67 -13.07
N ALA A 145 -5.91 1.70 -12.24
CA ALA A 145 -4.81 2.46 -11.67
C ALA A 145 -4.68 2.10 -10.20
N TRP A 146 -3.50 1.63 -9.78
CA TRP A 146 -3.17 1.38 -8.38
C TRP A 146 -2.07 2.31 -7.90
N SER A 147 -2.12 2.66 -6.61
CA SER A 147 -1.10 3.48 -5.97
C SER A 147 -0.28 2.67 -4.97
N ILE A 148 1.00 3.00 -4.85
CA ILE A 148 1.85 2.58 -3.75
C ILE A 148 2.23 3.80 -2.94
N ILE A 149 1.71 3.85 -1.71
CA ILE A 149 2.11 4.79 -0.67
C ILE A 149 2.92 3.99 0.35
N LYS A 150 4.24 4.17 0.36
CA LYS A 150 5.18 3.45 1.24
C LYS A 150 5.72 4.39 2.32
N LEU A 151 5.63 4.04 3.59
CA LEU A 151 6.22 4.79 4.69
C LEU A 151 6.75 3.81 5.74
N ASP A 152 8.00 4.01 6.19
CA ASP A 152 8.62 3.24 7.28
C ASP A 152 8.52 1.71 7.08
N GLY A 153 8.76 1.25 5.84
CA GLY A 153 8.68 -0.18 5.49
C GLY A 153 7.26 -0.77 5.46
N LYS A 154 6.23 0.09 5.44
CA LYS A 154 4.82 -0.32 5.31
C LYS A 154 4.20 0.27 4.07
N ILE A 155 3.20 -0.41 3.52
CA ILE A 155 2.41 0.04 2.37
C ILE A 155 0.97 0.24 2.80
N LEU A 156 0.37 1.34 2.33
CA LEU A 156 -1.03 1.64 2.59
C LEU A 156 -1.94 0.81 1.69
N PHE A 157 -2.95 0.21 2.30
CA PHE A 157 -4.02 -0.50 1.64
C PHE A 157 -5.38 0.08 2.03
N TYR A 158 -6.40 -0.21 1.22
CA TYR A 158 -7.78 0.17 1.43
C TYR A 158 -8.71 -1.05 1.31
N GLN A 159 -9.64 -1.17 2.25
CA GLN A 159 -10.58 -2.29 2.31
C GLN A 159 -11.56 -2.22 1.14
N ARG A 160 -11.67 -3.32 0.40
CA ARG A 160 -12.58 -3.45 -0.74
C ARG A 160 -14.04 -3.51 -0.26
N GLU A 161 -14.95 -2.91 -1.02
CA GLU A 161 -16.38 -2.84 -0.66
C GLU A 161 -17.08 -4.21 -0.55
N ASP A 162 -16.63 -5.22 -1.28
CA ASP A 162 -17.29 -6.54 -1.40
C ASP A 162 -16.94 -7.54 -0.28
N THR A 163 -16.12 -7.12 0.69
CA THR A 163 -15.48 -8.00 1.68
C THR A 163 -16.43 -8.53 2.75
N LYS A 164 -17.46 -7.74 3.10
CA LYS A 164 -18.48 -8.15 4.08
C LYS A 164 -19.60 -9.01 3.48
N LYS A 165 -19.75 -9.07 2.15
CA LYS A 165 -20.91 -9.72 1.51
C LYS A 165 -20.65 -11.18 1.10
N ARG A 166 -19.43 -11.56 0.74
CA ARG A 166 -19.17 -12.86 0.08
C ARG A 166 -18.11 -13.77 0.73
N PHE A 167 -17.46 -13.33 1.82
CA PHE A 167 -16.49 -14.13 2.61
C PHE A 167 -15.48 -14.96 1.80
N ASP A 168 -15.08 -14.48 0.62
CA ASP A 168 -14.05 -15.15 -0.17
C ASP A 168 -12.66 -14.76 0.35
N LYS A 169 -12.19 -15.49 1.36
CA LYS A 169 -10.84 -15.34 1.92
C LYS A 169 -9.74 -15.66 0.91
N ALA A 170 -10.02 -16.39 -0.17
CA ALA A 170 -9.01 -16.76 -1.15
C ALA A 170 -8.58 -15.59 -2.05
N SER A 171 -9.46 -14.59 -2.19
CA SER A 171 -9.21 -13.42 -3.03
C SER A 171 -8.44 -12.31 -2.29
N GLY A 172 -8.72 -12.09 -1.00
CA GLY A 172 -8.19 -10.98 -0.21
C GLY A 172 -9.12 -9.77 -0.13
N ASP A 173 -9.01 -9.01 0.95
CA ASP A 173 -9.96 -7.96 1.36
C ASP A 173 -9.40 -6.53 1.34
N TYR A 174 -8.08 -6.38 1.20
CA TYR A 174 -7.42 -5.07 1.16
C TYR A 174 -6.68 -4.86 -0.15
N GLY A 175 -7.13 -3.93 -0.99
CA GLY A 175 -6.46 -3.55 -2.24
C GLY A 175 -5.50 -2.38 -2.05
N LEU A 176 -4.59 -2.17 -3.01
CA LEU A 176 -3.87 -0.91 -3.10
C LEU A 176 -4.87 0.22 -3.40
N PRO A 177 -4.76 1.41 -2.77
CA PRO A 177 -5.66 2.51 -3.07
C PRO A 177 -5.62 2.84 -4.55
N GLY A 178 -6.79 2.98 -5.17
CA GLY A 178 -6.93 3.01 -6.62
C GLY A 178 -8.11 2.19 -7.11
N GLY A 179 -8.38 2.26 -8.40
CA GLY A 179 -9.60 1.69 -8.94
C GLY A 179 -9.67 1.68 -10.46
N ARG A 180 -10.88 1.43 -10.95
CA ARG A 180 -11.13 1.15 -12.36
C ARG A 180 -11.37 2.45 -13.12
N ALA A 181 -10.80 2.55 -14.31
CA ALA A 181 -11.15 3.64 -15.22
C ALA A 181 -12.64 3.55 -15.57
N ASN A 182 -13.31 4.69 -15.57
CA ASN A 182 -14.67 4.84 -16.06
C ASN A 182 -14.75 5.95 -17.12
N GLN A 183 -15.93 6.12 -17.70
CA GLN A 183 -16.17 7.07 -18.78
C GLN A 183 -15.80 8.52 -18.44
N ASN A 184 -15.86 8.91 -17.17
CA ASN A 184 -15.56 10.28 -16.74
C ASN A 184 -14.06 10.54 -16.62
N ASP A 185 -13.23 9.49 -16.60
CA ASP A 185 -11.77 9.61 -16.52
C ASP A 185 -11.15 9.90 -17.90
N ILE A 186 -11.87 9.59 -18.99
CA ILE A 186 -11.42 9.76 -20.37
C ILE A 186 -11.75 11.18 -20.84
N LEU A 187 -10.72 12.01 -20.98
CA LEU A 187 -10.87 13.40 -21.42
C LEU A 187 -10.80 13.52 -22.94
N GLY A 188 -11.52 14.49 -23.50
CA GLY A 188 -11.41 14.86 -24.92
C GLY A 188 -12.21 14.00 -25.91
N VAL A 189 -13.06 13.09 -25.43
CA VAL A 189 -13.97 12.29 -26.27
C VAL A 189 -15.42 12.67 -25.97
N SER A 190 -16.09 13.30 -26.93
CA SER A 190 -17.50 13.69 -26.80
C SER A 190 -18.48 12.61 -27.27
N ASP A 191 -18.03 11.70 -28.13
CA ASP A 191 -18.86 10.60 -28.63
C ASP A 191 -18.90 9.43 -27.64
N SER A 192 -20.09 9.18 -27.09
CA SER A 192 -20.32 8.08 -26.14
C SER A 192 -20.13 6.70 -26.77
N ALA A 193 -20.41 6.51 -28.06
CA ALA A 193 -20.25 5.23 -28.73
C ALA A 193 -18.76 4.87 -28.84
N GLN A 194 -17.94 5.82 -29.30
CA GLN A 194 -16.49 5.66 -29.37
C GLN A 194 -15.87 5.39 -28.00
N MET A 195 -16.29 6.14 -26.97
CA MET A 195 -15.79 5.97 -25.61
C MET A 195 -16.12 4.59 -25.03
N LEU A 196 -17.36 4.13 -25.17
CA LEU A 196 -17.77 2.81 -24.70
C LEU A 196 -17.05 1.69 -25.45
N ALA A 197 -16.89 1.82 -26.77
CA ALA A 197 -16.13 0.86 -27.56
C ALA A 197 -14.66 0.77 -27.09
N ALA A 198 -14.04 1.90 -26.76
CA ALA A 198 -12.67 1.93 -26.23
C ALA A 198 -12.57 1.30 -24.83
N LEU A 199 -13.50 1.60 -23.92
CA LEU A 199 -13.57 0.99 -22.59
C LEU A 199 -13.77 -0.53 -22.64
N GLN A 200 -14.42 -1.04 -23.68
CA GLN A 200 -14.73 -2.45 -23.89
C GLN A 200 -13.80 -3.15 -24.89
N ALA A 201 -12.73 -2.49 -25.31
CA ALA A 201 -11.71 -3.08 -26.18
C ALA A 201 -10.51 -3.59 -25.36
N PRO A 202 -9.78 -4.61 -25.85
CA PRO A 202 -8.47 -4.94 -25.31
C PRO A 202 -7.44 -3.84 -25.63
N ASN A 203 -6.52 -3.60 -24.68
CA ASN A 203 -5.33 -2.76 -24.84
C ASN A 203 -5.57 -1.40 -25.54
N SER A 204 -6.59 -0.67 -25.11
CA SER A 204 -6.96 0.63 -25.63
C SER A 204 -6.02 1.71 -25.09
N ASP A 205 -5.20 2.27 -25.98
CA ASP A 205 -4.31 3.39 -25.66
C ASP A 205 -5.09 4.59 -25.09
N LEU A 206 -6.30 4.83 -25.59
CA LEU A 206 -7.17 5.89 -25.10
C LEU A 206 -7.46 5.73 -23.60
N VAL A 207 -7.77 4.52 -23.16
CA VAL A 207 -8.11 4.25 -21.75
C VAL A 207 -6.84 4.17 -20.89
N LEU A 208 -5.76 3.57 -21.41
CA LEU A 208 -4.46 3.54 -20.74
C LEU A 208 -3.95 4.96 -20.44
N ASN A 209 -4.09 5.89 -21.37
CA ASN A 209 -3.71 7.30 -21.19
C ASN A 209 -4.60 8.04 -20.18
N ALA A 210 -5.77 7.50 -19.83
CA ALA A 210 -6.67 8.05 -18.81
C ALA A 210 -6.40 7.51 -17.39
N LEU A 211 -5.52 6.50 -17.23
CA LEU A 211 -5.19 5.93 -15.91
C LEU A 211 -4.60 6.95 -14.91
N PRO A 212 -3.80 7.94 -15.32
CA PRO A 212 -3.39 9.03 -14.41
C PRO A 212 -4.57 9.81 -13.82
N SER A 213 -5.61 10.11 -14.62
CA SER A 213 -6.83 10.78 -14.14
C SER A 213 -7.64 9.87 -13.23
N THR A 214 -7.72 8.58 -13.59
CA THR A 214 -8.35 7.53 -12.76
C THR A 214 -7.71 7.50 -11.37
N LEU A 215 -6.37 7.44 -11.30
CA LEU A 215 -5.62 7.46 -10.06
C LEU A 215 -5.96 8.69 -9.18
N GLN A 216 -6.07 9.87 -9.80
CA GLN A 216 -6.39 11.11 -9.09
C GLN A 216 -7.79 11.09 -8.46
N ARG A 217 -8.78 10.56 -9.19
CA ARG A 217 -10.14 10.40 -8.67
C ARG A 217 -10.17 9.40 -7.52
N GLU A 218 -9.58 8.23 -7.71
CA GLU A 218 -9.63 7.13 -6.73
C GLU A 218 -8.89 7.51 -5.44
N LEU A 219 -7.69 8.11 -5.52
CA LEU A 219 -6.96 8.57 -4.33
C LEU A 219 -7.71 9.66 -3.56
N ARG A 220 -8.50 10.49 -4.25
CA ARG A 220 -9.37 11.48 -3.61
C ARG A 220 -10.55 10.81 -2.92
N GLU A 221 -11.16 9.80 -3.52
CA GLU A 221 -12.33 9.10 -3.00
C GLU A 221 -11.97 8.20 -1.81
N GLU A 222 -10.91 7.39 -1.92
CA GLU A 222 -10.53 6.40 -0.91
C GLU A 222 -9.66 6.99 0.21
N ALA A 223 -8.65 7.80 -0.17
CA ALA A 223 -7.66 8.34 0.79
C ALA A 223 -7.84 9.84 1.07
N GLY A 224 -8.77 10.54 0.42
CA GLY A 224 -8.95 11.99 0.60
C GLY A 224 -7.79 12.83 0.05
N LEU A 225 -6.85 12.22 -0.69
CA LEU A 225 -5.65 12.88 -1.17
C LEU A 225 -5.95 13.72 -2.43
N ARG A 226 -5.38 14.91 -2.50
CA ARG A 226 -5.57 15.84 -3.63
C ARG A 226 -4.27 15.96 -4.41
N PHE A 227 -4.33 15.72 -5.71
CA PHE A 227 -3.18 15.85 -6.58
C PHE A 227 -2.65 17.31 -6.59
N GLY A 228 -1.33 17.47 -6.58
CA GLY A 228 -0.68 18.79 -6.52
C GLY A 228 -0.58 19.38 -5.11
N GLU A 229 -1.60 19.21 -4.27
CA GLU A 229 -1.61 19.67 -2.89
C GLU A 229 -0.94 18.64 -1.96
N HIS A 230 -1.44 17.41 -1.97
CA HIS A 230 -1.01 16.35 -1.06
C HIS A 230 0.05 15.43 -1.68
N TYR A 231 0.10 15.29 -3.00
CA TYR A 231 1.02 14.35 -3.63
C TYR A 231 1.32 14.67 -5.11
N GLN A 232 2.41 14.08 -5.56
CA GLN A 232 2.78 13.83 -6.94
C GLN A 232 2.90 12.31 -7.16
N PHE A 233 2.95 11.87 -8.41
CA PHE A 233 3.11 10.45 -8.71
C PHE A 233 3.91 10.22 -9.99
N SER A 234 4.47 9.03 -10.09
CA SER A 234 5.15 8.51 -11.29
C SER A 234 4.70 7.08 -11.54
N LEU A 235 4.72 6.64 -12.81
CA LEU A 235 4.49 5.23 -13.13
C LEU A 235 5.65 4.42 -12.54
N TRP A 236 5.34 3.45 -11.69
CA TRP A 236 6.31 2.47 -11.22
C TRP A 236 6.38 1.30 -12.17
N ARG A 237 5.21 0.74 -12.52
CA ARG A 237 5.14 -0.49 -13.31
C ARG A 237 3.82 -0.58 -14.07
N ARG A 238 3.91 -1.04 -15.32
CA ARG A 238 2.78 -1.55 -16.09
C ARG A 238 2.80 -3.08 -16.03
N LEU A 239 1.76 -3.68 -15.47
CA LEU A 239 1.71 -5.13 -15.32
C LEU A 239 1.41 -5.81 -16.67
N LYS A 240 1.86 -7.06 -16.81
CA LYS A 240 1.38 -7.95 -17.88
C LYS A 240 -0.15 -8.09 -17.77
N PRO A 241 -0.89 -8.21 -18.89
CA PRO A 241 -2.33 -8.40 -18.86
C PRO A 241 -2.70 -9.60 -17.97
N TYR A 242 -3.55 -9.35 -16.98
CA TYR A 242 -3.95 -10.35 -15.99
C TYR A 242 -5.35 -10.87 -16.35
N ARG A 243 -5.54 -12.19 -16.39
CA ARG A 243 -6.84 -12.79 -16.72
C ARG A 243 -7.43 -13.52 -15.53
N GLN A 244 -8.71 -13.28 -15.27
CA GLN A 244 -9.45 -14.02 -14.26
C GLN A 244 -10.94 -14.08 -14.63
N VAL A 245 -11.55 -15.24 -14.41
CA VAL A 245 -13.01 -15.36 -14.37
C VAL A 245 -13.48 -14.74 -13.06
N GLN A 246 -13.94 -13.49 -13.11
CA GLN A 246 -14.30 -12.72 -11.93
C GLN A 246 -15.30 -11.61 -12.27
N GLY A 247 -16.03 -11.15 -11.26
CA GLY A 247 -16.88 -9.98 -11.34
C GLY A 247 -17.76 -9.88 -10.09
N VAL A 248 -17.97 -8.64 -9.64
CA VAL A 248 -18.90 -8.33 -8.54
C VAL A 248 -20.27 -8.01 -9.16
N ALA A 249 -21.33 -8.42 -8.46
CA ALA A 249 -22.71 -8.22 -8.92
C ALA A 249 -22.89 -8.83 -10.35
N PRO A 250 -23.70 -8.29 -11.30
CA PRO A 250 -23.98 -8.98 -12.56
C PRO A 250 -22.90 -8.80 -13.64
N ASN A 251 -21.63 -8.70 -13.26
CA ASN A 251 -20.52 -8.42 -14.19
C ASN A 251 -19.51 -9.58 -14.28
N HIS A 252 -19.97 -10.82 -14.06
CA HIS A 252 -19.10 -11.99 -13.99
C HIS A 252 -18.73 -12.49 -15.39
N ALA A 253 -17.45 -12.42 -15.75
CA ALA A 253 -16.94 -12.91 -17.04
C ALA A 253 -15.42 -13.19 -16.95
N LEU A 254 -14.87 -13.92 -17.92
CA LEU A 254 -13.44 -13.99 -18.16
C LEU A 254 -12.99 -12.60 -18.57
N THR A 255 -12.33 -11.96 -17.63
CA THR A 255 -11.95 -10.57 -17.71
C THR A 255 -10.44 -10.48 -17.86
N GLU A 256 -9.99 -9.66 -18.79
CA GLU A 256 -8.60 -9.25 -18.90
C GLU A 256 -8.42 -7.85 -18.31
N TYR A 257 -7.44 -7.74 -17.42
CA TYR A 257 -7.12 -6.54 -16.67
C TYR A 257 -5.81 -5.95 -17.18
N TYR A 258 -5.83 -4.64 -17.42
CA TYR A 258 -4.68 -3.81 -17.74
C TYR A 258 -4.42 -2.90 -16.55
N LEU A 259 -3.28 -3.08 -15.87
CA LEU A 259 -3.00 -2.39 -14.61
C LEU A 259 -1.72 -1.55 -14.72
N ASP A 260 -1.85 -0.27 -14.39
CA ASP A 260 -0.71 0.60 -14.11
C ASP A 260 -0.63 0.83 -12.60
N VAL A 261 0.56 0.60 -12.06
CA VAL A 261 0.88 0.83 -10.64
C VAL A 261 1.78 2.05 -10.55
N PHE A 262 1.35 3.03 -9.75
CA PHE A 262 1.99 4.32 -9.59
C PHE A 262 2.64 4.42 -8.22
N GLN A 263 3.86 4.93 -8.19
CA GLN A 263 4.51 5.34 -6.96
C GLN A 263 4.00 6.72 -6.57
N ILE A 264 3.60 6.89 -5.30
CA ILE A 264 3.16 8.17 -4.76
C ILE A 264 4.30 8.84 -4.03
N GLN A 265 4.51 10.12 -4.31
CA GLN A 265 5.36 11.01 -3.54
C GLN A 265 4.48 12.06 -2.84
N LEU A 266 4.36 11.93 -1.52
CA LEU A 266 3.64 12.85 -0.67
C LEU A 266 4.38 14.18 -0.55
N THR A 267 3.62 15.28 -0.60
CA THR A 267 4.09 16.56 -0.09
C THR A 267 4.06 16.53 1.44
N LEU A 268 4.64 17.55 2.09
CA LEU A 268 4.51 17.70 3.54
C LEU A 268 3.04 17.76 3.99
N GLU A 269 2.19 18.45 3.21
CA GLU A 269 0.76 18.57 3.54
C GLU A 269 0.06 17.21 3.46
N GLY A 270 0.33 16.43 2.41
CA GLY A 270 -0.21 15.07 2.29
C GLY A 270 0.30 14.13 3.37
N PHE A 271 1.58 14.22 3.72
CA PHE A 271 2.19 13.44 4.79
C PHE A 271 1.56 13.73 6.16
N LEU A 272 1.29 14.99 6.49
CA LEU A 272 0.65 15.37 7.76
C LEU A 272 -0.86 15.07 7.77
N PHE A 273 -1.50 15.10 6.60
CA PHE A 273 -2.92 14.80 6.44
C PHE A 273 -3.23 13.31 6.64
N LEU A 274 -2.40 12.44 6.07
CA LEU A 274 -2.68 11.00 5.94
C LEU A 274 -2.86 10.27 7.29
N PRO A 275 -2.03 10.48 8.34
CA PRO A 275 -2.21 9.85 9.65
C PRO A 275 -3.58 10.13 10.26
N ARG A 276 -4.10 11.36 10.14
CA ARG A 276 -5.44 11.71 10.65
C ARG A 276 -6.53 11.01 9.86
N ARG A 277 -6.36 10.93 8.54
CA ARG A 277 -7.31 10.24 7.67
C ARG A 277 -7.41 8.76 8.02
N ILE A 278 -6.28 8.11 8.24
CA ILE A 278 -6.21 6.68 8.63
C ILE A 278 -6.83 6.46 10.01
N ALA A 279 -6.53 7.33 10.97
CA ALA A 279 -7.11 7.24 12.31
C ALA A 279 -8.65 7.38 12.31
N GLY A 280 -9.22 8.05 11.30
CA GLY A 280 -10.66 8.25 11.14
C GLY A 280 -11.36 7.33 10.13
N ASP A 281 -10.65 6.43 9.45
CA ASP A 281 -11.21 5.54 8.43
C ASP A 281 -10.63 4.12 8.58
N GLU A 282 -11.39 3.24 9.23
CA GLU A 282 -11.00 1.84 9.51
C GLU A 282 -10.71 1.01 8.25
N ARG A 283 -11.13 1.49 7.06
CA ARG A 283 -10.86 0.81 5.80
C ARG A 283 -9.42 0.98 5.35
N LEU A 284 -8.71 2.01 5.84
CA LEU A 284 -7.31 2.23 5.53
C LEU A 284 -6.44 1.44 6.50
N ALA A 285 -5.49 0.66 5.97
CA ALA A 285 -4.61 -0.17 6.78
C ALA A 285 -3.17 -0.15 6.28
N TRP A 286 -2.22 -0.08 7.21
CA TRP A 286 -0.81 -0.29 6.92
C TRP A 286 -0.49 -1.77 7.02
N LEU A 287 0.13 -2.33 5.97
CA LEU A 287 0.69 -3.68 5.98
C LEU A 287 2.21 -3.61 5.83
N THR A 288 2.94 -4.41 6.60
CA THR A 288 4.40 -4.45 6.47
C THR A 288 4.82 -5.27 5.25
N LEU A 289 6.08 -5.14 4.83
CA LEU A 289 6.62 -6.00 3.78
C LEU A 289 6.60 -7.49 4.17
N GLU A 290 6.74 -7.81 5.46
CA GLU A 290 6.60 -9.18 5.96
C GLU A 290 5.16 -9.69 5.88
N ASP A 291 4.16 -8.84 6.14
CA ASP A 291 2.74 -9.19 5.95
C ASP A 291 2.46 -9.51 4.48
N ILE A 292 3.00 -8.69 3.56
CA ILE A 292 2.89 -8.91 2.11
C ILE A 292 3.58 -10.23 1.70
N ALA A 293 4.77 -10.49 2.23
CA ALA A 293 5.49 -11.75 2.00
C ALA A 293 4.66 -12.96 2.45
N ARG A 294 4.02 -12.87 3.62
CA ARG A 294 3.16 -13.93 4.17
C ARG A 294 1.84 -14.07 3.41
N GLY A 295 1.33 -12.97 2.87
CA GLY A 295 0.01 -12.89 2.25
C GLY A 295 -1.13 -12.64 3.24
N GLU A 296 -0.82 -12.42 4.52
CA GLU A 296 -1.78 -12.03 5.55
C GLU A 296 -1.05 -11.34 6.72
N SER A 297 -1.70 -10.34 7.31
CA SER A 297 -1.22 -9.71 8.54
C SER A 297 -1.59 -10.53 9.77
N ASN A 298 -0.94 -10.22 10.90
CA ASN A 298 -1.21 -10.91 12.18
C ASN A 298 -2.65 -10.72 12.68
N ASP A 299 -3.33 -9.65 12.26
CA ASP A 299 -4.74 -9.36 12.57
C ASP A 299 -5.70 -9.81 11.46
N GLY A 300 -5.21 -10.60 10.49
CA GLY A 300 -6.04 -11.31 9.51
C GLY A 300 -6.44 -10.51 8.27
N LYS A 301 -5.80 -9.37 8.00
CA LYS A 301 -5.99 -8.60 6.75
C LYS A 301 -5.23 -9.27 5.62
N ILE A 302 -5.87 -9.46 4.47
CA ILE A 302 -5.32 -10.20 3.33
C ILE A 302 -5.17 -9.25 2.13
N PRO A 303 -3.92 -9.01 1.64
CA PRO A 303 -3.67 -8.20 0.45
C PRO A 303 -4.31 -8.78 -0.82
N TYR A 304 -5.16 -7.99 -1.49
CA TYR A 304 -5.71 -8.23 -2.82
C TYR A 304 -4.75 -7.73 -3.90
N ILE A 305 -3.61 -8.40 -4.08
CA ILE A 305 -2.55 -8.00 -5.03
C ILE A 305 -2.07 -9.15 -5.92
N LYS A 306 -2.92 -10.16 -6.15
CA LYS A 306 -2.57 -11.34 -6.96
C LYS A 306 -2.06 -10.96 -8.35
N ALA A 307 -2.67 -9.98 -9.02
CA ALA A 307 -2.19 -9.50 -10.32
C ALA A 307 -0.75 -8.97 -10.27
N LEU A 308 -0.40 -8.24 -9.20
CA LEU A 308 0.97 -7.76 -8.99
C LEU A 308 1.92 -8.92 -8.68
N PHE A 309 1.49 -9.89 -7.87
CA PHE A 309 2.27 -11.09 -7.56
C PHE A 309 2.57 -11.95 -8.80
N ASP A 310 1.56 -12.17 -9.64
CA ASP A 310 1.70 -12.94 -10.89
C ASP A 310 2.59 -12.24 -11.91
N ASP A 311 2.69 -10.91 -11.87
CA ASP A 311 3.62 -10.14 -12.71
C ASP A 311 5.10 -10.44 -12.37
N PHE A 312 5.36 -10.82 -11.11
CA PHE A 312 6.64 -11.38 -10.64
C PHE A 312 6.69 -12.91 -10.74
N GLU A 313 5.87 -13.51 -11.62
CA GLU A 313 5.87 -14.95 -11.91
C GLU A 313 5.58 -15.83 -10.67
N GLY A 314 4.89 -15.26 -9.68
CA GLY A 314 4.62 -15.93 -8.42
C GLY A 314 5.81 -15.94 -7.44
N ASP A 315 6.84 -15.12 -7.65
CA ASP A 315 7.95 -14.95 -6.71
C ASP A 315 7.65 -13.84 -5.69
N ARG A 316 7.32 -14.23 -4.45
CA ARG A 316 7.00 -13.30 -3.36
C ARG A 316 8.24 -12.56 -2.89
N ALA A 317 9.39 -13.21 -2.89
CA ALA A 317 10.64 -12.60 -2.45
C ALA A 317 11.08 -11.51 -3.43
N ALA A 318 10.92 -11.76 -4.74
CA ALA A 318 11.20 -10.76 -5.77
C ALA A 318 10.26 -9.54 -5.66
N LEU A 319 8.96 -9.75 -5.45
CA LEU A 319 8.02 -8.65 -5.18
C LEU A 319 8.42 -7.84 -3.95
N VAL A 320 8.70 -8.51 -2.84
CA VAL A 320 9.09 -7.84 -1.58
C VAL A 320 10.40 -7.06 -1.73
N ALA A 321 11.39 -7.62 -2.43
CA ALA A 321 12.64 -6.93 -2.74
C ALA A 321 12.38 -5.65 -3.57
N ALA A 322 11.56 -5.75 -4.63
CA ALA A 322 11.20 -4.59 -5.45
C ALA A 322 10.43 -3.51 -4.67
N LEU A 323 9.54 -3.92 -3.75
CA LEU A 323 8.84 -3.00 -2.85
C LEU A 323 9.78 -2.37 -1.80
N HIS A 324 10.80 -3.10 -1.37
CA HIS A 324 11.81 -2.60 -0.44
C HIS A 324 12.68 -1.51 -1.09
N GLU A 325 13.06 -1.71 -2.36
CA GLU A 325 13.86 -0.75 -3.15
C GLU A 325 13.14 0.56 -3.46
N LEU A 326 11.80 0.58 -3.44
CA LEU A 326 11.03 1.83 -3.57
C LEU A 326 11.40 2.78 -2.42
N PRO A 327 11.72 4.06 -2.70
CA PRO A 327 11.89 5.02 -1.64
C PRO A 327 10.55 5.26 -0.94
N ASP A 328 10.62 5.69 0.32
CA ASP A 328 9.42 6.09 1.03
C ASP A 328 8.75 7.26 0.32
N SER A 329 7.42 7.25 0.33
CA SER A 329 6.56 8.26 -0.27
C SER A 329 6.76 9.63 0.33
N PHE A 330 7.37 9.76 1.51
CA PHE A 330 7.80 11.04 2.07
C PHE A 330 9.23 10.94 2.57
N ALA A 331 10.06 11.90 2.19
CA ALA A 331 11.40 12.08 2.73
C ALA A 331 11.50 13.43 3.43
N PRO A 332 11.96 13.49 4.69
CA PRO A 332 12.12 14.76 5.38
C PRO A 332 13.31 15.54 4.78
N ALA A 333 13.03 16.64 4.09
CA ALA A 333 14.07 17.57 3.67
C ALA A 333 14.44 18.50 4.85
N TYR A 334 15.51 18.17 5.58
CA TYR A 334 16.07 19.05 6.62
C TYR A 334 17.00 20.08 5.98
N ARG A 335 16.97 21.33 6.45
CA ARG A 335 17.81 22.42 5.90
C ARG A 335 19.24 22.38 6.40
N LEU A 336 19.45 22.00 7.67
CA LEU A 336 20.78 21.75 8.21
C LEU A 336 21.10 20.26 8.11
N ASP A 337 21.86 19.94 7.07
CA ASP A 337 22.32 18.59 6.76
C ASP A 337 23.81 18.64 6.40
N ARG A 338 24.67 18.66 7.44
CA ARG A 338 26.12 18.77 7.31
C ARG A 338 26.79 17.64 8.05
N ASP A 339 27.72 16.96 7.38
CA ASP A 339 28.53 15.94 8.02
C ASP A 339 29.54 16.52 9.01
N ASN A 340 29.84 15.76 10.06
CA ASN A 340 30.73 16.15 11.15
C ASN A 340 30.33 17.47 11.84
N TYR A 341 29.05 17.80 11.85
CA TYR A 341 28.50 18.96 12.53
C TYR A 341 27.68 18.54 13.76
N GLY A 342 27.52 19.42 14.74
CA GLY A 342 26.72 19.14 15.92
C GLY A 342 26.17 20.42 16.55
N ILE A 343 24.97 20.31 17.11
CA ILE A 343 24.34 21.31 17.97
C ILE A 343 24.12 20.68 19.33
N ILE A 344 24.64 21.33 20.36
CA ILE A 344 24.57 20.88 21.75
C ILE A 344 23.61 21.80 22.50
N LEU A 345 22.50 21.22 22.95
CA LEU A 345 21.47 21.92 23.72
C LEU A 345 21.69 21.69 25.22
N SER A 346 21.66 22.79 25.98
CA SER A 346 21.75 22.71 27.44
C SER A 346 20.38 22.74 28.11
N LEU A 347 20.31 22.08 29.27
CA LEU A 347 19.19 22.20 30.20
C LEU A 347 19.25 23.49 31.01
N SER A 348 20.46 24.01 31.23
CA SER A 348 20.66 25.20 32.06
C SER A 348 20.66 26.44 31.19
N ASN A 349 19.85 27.43 31.57
CA ASN A 349 19.86 28.76 30.95
C ASN A 349 21.19 29.51 31.15
N SER A 350 22.07 29.02 32.04
CA SER A 350 23.42 29.57 32.24
C SER A 350 24.45 29.07 31.22
N THR A 351 24.17 27.95 30.55
CA THR A 351 25.09 27.33 29.61
C THR A 351 24.60 27.63 28.19
N PRO A 352 25.42 28.29 27.36
CA PRO A 352 25.00 28.65 26.02
C PRO A 352 24.82 27.41 25.14
N ILE A 353 23.85 27.46 24.25
CA ILE A 353 23.72 26.49 23.16
C ILE A 353 24.96 26.61 22.27
N ALA A 354 25.58 25.49 21.94
CA ALA A 354 26.78 25.45 21.10
C ALA A 354 26.51 24.78 19.75
N GLY A 355 27.18 25.23 18.71
CA GLY A 355 27.07 24.68 17.36
C GLY A 355 28.42 24.73 16.64
N GLY A 356 28.64 23.80 15.73
CA GLY A 356 29.84 23.81 14.89
C GLY A 356 30.27 22.43 14.43
N LYS A 357 31.50 22.36 13.90
CA LYS A 357 32.14 21.09 13.60
C LYS A 357 32.37 20.32 14.90
N LEU A 358 32.08 19.02 14.90
CA LEU A 358 32.25 18.17 16.09
C LEU A 358 33.67 18.27 16.66
N GLY A 359 33.77 18.59 17.96
CA GLY A 359 35.01 18.85 18.70
C GLY A 359 35.55 20.28 18.57
N LYS A 360 34.87 21.18 17.86
CA LYS A 360 35.19 22.62 17.71
C LYS A 360 33.93 23.49 17.76
N GLU A 361 32.89 22.99 18.41
CA GLU A 361 31.64 23.69 18.63
C GLU A 361 31.90 24.95 19.45
N LYS A 362 31.18 26.02 19.15
CA LYS A 362 31.29 27.30 19.86
C LYS A 362 29.92 27.74 20.35
N PRO A 363 29.86 28.51 21.46
CA PRO A 363 28.64 29.17 21.86
C PRO A 363 28.01 29.94 20.69
N LEU A 364 26.75 29.66 20.42
CA LEU A 364 25.96 30.39 19.43
C LEU A 364 25.44 31.67 20.07
N ALA A 365 25.55 32.79 19.35
CA ALA A 365 25.03 34.07 19.78
C ALA A 365 23.50 34.12 19.59
N LEU A 366 22.77 33.38 20.43
CA LEU A 366 21.31 33.30 20.41
C LEU A 366 20.72 34.18 21.51
N THR A 367 19.74 35.00 21.16
CA THR A 367 19.00 35.80 22.14
C THR A 367 17.63 35.16 22.34
N LEU A 368 17.57 34.15 23.21
CA LEU A 368 16.33 33.44 23.56
C LEU A 368 15.98 33.70 25.01
N SER A 369 14.67 33.85 25.30
CA SER A 369 14.20 33.82 26.68
C SER A 369 14.33 32.39 27.27
N PRO A 370 14.33 32.22 28.60
CA PRO A 370 14.29 30.91 29.24
C PRO A 370 13.18 29.99 28.67
N TYR A 371 12.00 30.54 28.46
CA TYR A 371 10.85 29.82 27.90
C TYR A 371 11.10 29.37 26.46
N GLN A 372 11.70 30.25 25.64
CA GLN A 372 12.07 29.94 24.25
C GLN A 372 13.18 28.89 24.16
N ALA A 373 14.14 28.90 25.08
CA ALA A 373 15.17 27.88 25.18
C ALA A 373 14.57 26.50 25.52
N GLU A 374 13.62 26.45 26.46
CA GLU A 374 12.90 25.21 26.80
C GLU A 374 12.01 24.71 25.66
N LEU A 375 11.39 25.60 24.88
CA LEU A 375 10.67 25.23 23.66
C LEU A 375 11.60 24.56 22.64
N LEU A 376 12.76 25.16 22.41
CA LEU A 376 13.76 24.63 21.50
C LEU A 376 14.25 23.25 21.94
N LEU A 377 14.45 23.07 23.25
CA LEU A 377 14.80 21.78 23.85
C LEU A 377 13.72 20.72 23.62
N GLY A 378 12.44 21.08 23.75
CA GLY A 378 11.31 20.20 23.45
C GLY A 378 11.25 19.79 21.98
N LEU A 379 11.40 20.75 21.06
CA LEU A 379 11.44 20.47 19.63
C LEU A 379 12.59 19.52 19.28
N ALA A 380 13.75 19.69 19.91
CA ALA A 380 14.92 18.88 19.68
C ALA A 380 14.78 17.46 20.24
N ALA A 381 14.18 17.31 21.42
CA ALA A 381 13.86 16.01 22.00
C ALA A 381 12.92 15.22 21.07
N HIS A 382 11.86 15.86 20.59
CA HIS A 382 10.92 15.26 19.65
C HIS A 382 11.58 14.90 18.32
N LEU A 383 12.37 15.82 17.74
CA LEU A 383 13.14 15.57 16.51
C LEU A 383 14.09 14.37 16.65
N ARG A 384 14.72 14.21 17.82
CA ARG A 384 15.62 13.07 18.11
C ARG A 384 14.89 11.74 18.26
N GLY A 385 13.55 11.75 18.29
CA GLY A 385 12.73 10.58 18.54
C GLY A 385 12.69 10.17 20.01
N PHE A 386 12.91 11.11 20.94
CA PHE A 386 12.68 10.83 22.35
C PHE A 386 11.18 10.74 22.62
N VAL A 387 10.79 9.81 23.50
CA VAL A 387 9.41 9.71 23.96
C VAL A 387 9.07 10.96 24.77
N LEU A 388 8.26 11.82 24.18
CA LEU A 388 7.78 13.05 24.78
C LEU A 388 6.34 12.86 25.23
N VAL A 389 6.12 12.86 26.54
CA VAL A 389 4.78 12.85 27.12
C VAL A 389 4.31 14.31 27.15
N ALA A 390 3.48 14.66 26.17
CA ALA A 390 2.84 15.97 26.10
C ALA A 390 1.59 15.98 26.98
N ASP A 391 1.56 16.87 27.97
CA ASP A 391 0.41 17.01 28.88
C ASP A 391 -0.67 17.96 28.31
N LYS A 392 -0.49 18.43 27.07
CA LYS A 392 -1.32 19.45 26.42
C LYS A 392 -2.14 18.84 25.27
N PRO A 393 -3.49 18.86 25.34
CA PRO A 393 -4.34 18.40 24.24
C PRO A 393 -4.17 19.22 22.96
N SER A 394 -3.71 20.47 23.07
CA SER A 394 -3.43 21.38 21.96
C SER A 394 -2.20 20.98 21.14
N LEU A 395 -1.39 20.02 21.60
CA LEU A 395 -0.14 19.64 20.95
C LEU A 395 -0.23 18.22 20.36
N LEU A 396 -0.09 18.12 19.04
CA LEU A 396 0.00 16.84 18.35
C LEU A 396 1.42 16.62 17.83
N LEU A 397 1.98 15.45 18.12
CA LEU A 397 3.31 15.04 17.70
C LEU A 397 3.22 14.23 16.41
N HIS A 398 3.93 14.69 15.37
CA HIS A 398 4.01 14.04 14.07
C HIS A 398 5.42 13.49 13.84
N PRO A 399 5.61 12.49 12.97
CA PRO A 399 6.94 11.96 12.68
C PRO A 399 7.88 13.01 12.08
N PHE A 400 9.17 12.68 12.05
CA PHE A 400 10.25 13.56 11.57
C PHE A 400 10.35 14.90 12.30
N GLY A 401 9.96 14.94 13.59
CA GLY A 401 10.11 16.10 14.45
C GLY A 401 9.07 17.21 14.24
N TRP A 402 8.03 16.98 13.44
CA TRP A 402 6.94 17.94 13.30
C TRP A 402 6.06 17.92 14.54
N ILE A 403 5.71 19.11 15.00
CA ILE A 403 4.63 19.33 15.96
C ILE A 403 3.53 20.14 15.30
N GLU A 404 2.31 19.96 15.78
CA GLU A 404 1.16 20.73 15.41
C GLU A 404 0.52 21.33 16.66
N VAL A 405 0.21 22.62 16.58
CA VAL A 405 -0.47 23.33 17.66
C VAL A 405 -1.90 23.67 17.24
N VAL A 406 -2.87 23.14 17.98
CA VAL A 406 -4.31 23.26 17.75
C VAL A 406 -4.91 24.12 18.85
N ASP A 407 -5.58 25.21 18.46
CA ASP A 407 -6.34 26.10 19.35
C ASP A 407 -5.55 26.67 20.57
N ASP A 408 -4.24 26.83 20.42
CA ASP A 408 -3.35 27.43 21.43
C ASP A 408 -2.52 28.56 20.79
N SER A 409 -3.15 29.74 20.73
CA SER A 409 -2.57 30.92 20.08
C SER A 409 -1.33 31.47 20.81
N VAL A 410 -1.22 31.22 22.12
CA VAL A 410 -0.06 31.62 22.92
C VAL A 410 1.15 30.78 22.52
N LEU A 411 1.01 29.45 22.51
CA LEU A 411 2.10 28.57 22.10
C LEU A 411 2.49 28.77 20.63
N GLN A 412 1.51 28.97 19.74
CA GLN A 412 1.77 29.30 18.33
C GLN A 412 2.62 30.56 18.20
N ARG A 413 2.25 31.63 18.90
CA ARG A 413 3.00 32.90 18.88
C ARG A 413 4.43 32.72 19.39
N GLU A 414 4.59 32.04 20.52
CA GLU A 414 5.92 31.77 21.10
C GLU A 414 6.81 30.96 20.14
N LEU A 415 6.26 29.95 19.46
CA LEU A 415 7.01 29.17 18.46
C LEU A 415 7.34 29.99 17.20
N CYS A 416 6.45 30.88 16.77
CA CYS A 416 6.75 31.85 15.71
C CYS A 416 7.86 32.83 16.13
N ASP A 417 7.85 33.31 17.38
CA ASP A 417 8.87 34.19 17.92
C ASP A 417 10.23 33.48 18.03
N VAL A 418 10.26 32.20 18.44
CA VAL A 418 11.46 31.35 18.39
C VAL A 418 11.97 31.23 16.95
N ALA A 419 11.09 30.95 15.99
CA ALA A 419 11.49 30.83 14.59
C ALA A 419 12.04 32.14 14.02
N ALA A 420 11.45 33.29 14.40
CA ALA A 420 11.93 34.61 14.01
C ALA A 420 13.30 34.93 14.61
N ALA A 421 13.50 34.63 15.91
CA ALA A 421 14.77 34.84 16.61
C ALA A 421 15.92 34.00 16.01
N LEU A 422 15.60 32.87 15.39
CA LEU A 422 16.57 31.92 14.84
C LEU A 422 16.74 32.00 13.31
N LYS A 423 15.96 32.85 12.62
CA LYS A 423 15.84 32.84 11.15
C LYS A 423 17.16 32.96 10.39
N ASP A 424 18.09 33.77 10.91
CA ASP A 424 19.39 34.06 10.28
C ASP A 424 20.55 33.27 10.93
N GLY A 425 20.23 32.35 11.84
CA GLY A 425 21.18 31.54 12.58
C GLY A 425 21.44 30.16 11.96
N GLU A 426 22.23 29.35 12.67
CA GLU A 426 22.51 27.96 12.27
C GLU A 426 21.37 26.99 12.63
N ILE A 427 20.56 27.36 13.62
CA ILE A 427 19.37 26.60 14.04
C ILE A 427 18.18 27.14 13.26
N ILE A 428 17.47 26.28 12.52
CA ILE A 428 16.31 26.71 11.74
C ILE A 428 15.06 26.03 12.26
N VAL A 429 14.07 26.83 12.66
CA VAL A 429 12.71 26.34 12.91
C VAL A 429 11.87 26.59 11.66
N GLU A 430 11.38 25.52 11.05
CA GLU A 430 10.40 25.61 9.99
C GLU A 430 9.01 25.87 10.55
N VAL A 431 8.30 26.82 9.93
CA VAL A 431 6.92 27.17 10.26
C VAL A 431 6.06 26.96 9.02
N ARG A 432 4.92 26.27 9.16
CA ARG A 432 3.92 26.11 8.10
C ARG A 432 2.54 26.47 8.61
N ARG A 433 1.89 27.40 7.90
CA ARG A 433 0.53 27.90 8.19
C ARG A 433 0.35 28.33 9.66
N GLU A 434 1.43 28.78 10.31
CA GLU A 434 1.49 29.14 11.75
C GLU A 434 0.94 28.06 12.70
N ARG A 435 0.93 26.81 12.24
CA ARG A 435 0.32 25.67 12.93
C ARG A 435 1.28 24.52 13.10
N TYR A 436 2.14 24.28 12.11
CA TYR A 436 3.13 23.22 12.16
C TYR A 436 4.52 23.79 12.32
N PHE A 437 5.26 23.21 13.25
CA PHE A 437 6.60 23.66 13.62
C PHE A 437 7.55 22.47 13.69
N ARG A 438 8.80 22.68 13.30
CA ARG A 438 9.85 21.66 13.39
C ARG A 438 11.23 22.30 13.40
N LEU A 439 12.17 21.69 14.12
CA LEU A 439 13.58 21.95 13.88
C LEU A 439 14.07 21.29 12.58
N SER A 440 14.48 22.11 11.63
CA SER A 440 14.92 21.68 10.29
C SER A 440 16.39 21.25 10.29
N ILE A 441 16.70 20.29 11.16
CA ILE A 441 18.04 19.80 11.42
C ILE A 441 18.01 18.28 11.32
N ARG A 442 19.02 17.68 10.69
CA ARG A 442 19.13 16.22 10.67
C ARG A 442 19.24 15.70 12.11
N PRO A 443 18.41 14.72 12.56
CA PRO A 443 18.31 14.35 13.97
C PRO A 443 19.64 13.94 14.63
N ASP A 444 20.53 13.28 13.89
CA ASP A 444 21.85 12.84 14.37
C ASP A 444 22.83 13.99 14.67
N LEU A 445 22.52 15.22 14.26
CA LEU A 445 23.32 16.41 14.57
C LEU A 445 22.91 17.06 15.90
N ILE A 446 21.84 16.59 16.54
CA ILE A 446 21.36 17.12 17.82
C ILE A 446 21.92 16.29 18.98
N TYR A 447 22.54 17.00 19.92
CA TYR A 447 23.10 16.46 21.15
C TYR A 447 22.62 17.25 22.35
N PHE A 448 22.66 16.61 23.51
CA PHE A 448 22.25 17.20 24.78
C PHE A 448 23.43 17.24 25.75
N ASP A 449 23.33 18.16 26.71
CA ASP A 449 24.33 18.38 27.76
C ASP A 449 24.74 17.11 28.51
N ASP A 450 26.04 16.94 28.75
CA ASP A 450 26.62 15.79 29.44
C ASP A 450 25.96 15.49 30.80
N SER A 451 25.47 16.52 31.50
CA SER A 451 24.82 16.38 32.81
C SER A 451 23.53 15.55 32.78
N LEU A 452 22.94 15.34 31.61
CA LEU A 452 21.79 14.46 31.42
C LEU A 452 22.13 12.97 31.47
N PHE A 453 23.41 12.63 31.35
CA PHE A 453 23.82 11.25 31.15
C PHE A 453 24.50 10.66 32.38
N ALA A 454 24.26 9.38 32.61
CA ALA A 454 24.95 8.61 33.63
C ALA A 454 25.52 7.32 33.03
N PHE A 455 26.74 6.99 33.43
CA PHE A 455 27.40 5.72 33.18
C PHE A 455 27.32 4.89 34.46
N ILE A 456 26.57 3.80 34.39
CA ILE A 456 26.21 2.97 35.54
C ILE A 456 26.87 1.60 35.41
N VAL A 457 27.53 1.17 36.49
CA VAL A 457 28.13 -0.16 36.58
C VAL A 457 27.92 -0.76 37.95
N ASP A 458 27.65 -2.06 38.03
CA ASP A 458 27.48 -2.75 39.31
C ASP A 458 28.85 -3.16 39.87
N HIS A 459 29.09 -2.87 41.15
CA HIS A 459 30.37 -3.12 41.82
C HIS A 459 30.71 -4.61 41.88
N GLU A 460 29.71 -5.47 42.10
CA GLU A 460 29.90 -6.93 42.08
C GLU A 460 30.40 -7.44 40.72
N VAL A 461 29.95 -6.80 39.64
CA VAL A 461 30.33 -7.16 38.29
C VAL A 461 31.76 -6.73 37.96
N LEU A 462 32.23 -5.61 38.52
CA LEU A 462 33.64 -5.18 38.41
C LEU A 462 34.62 -6.11 39.11
N GLN A 463 34.18 -6.79 40.17
CA GLN A 463 35.00 -7.77 40.91
C GLN A 463 34.93 -9.18 40.31
N GLY A 464 34.11 -9.39 39.28
CA GLY A 464 33.94 -10.68 38.63
C GLY A 464 35.13 -11.10 37.75
N VAL A 465 35.14 -12.38 37.38
CA VAL A 465 36.15 -12.96 36.45
C VAL A 465 35.68 -12.97 34.98
N GLN A 466 34.51 -12.41 34.69
CA GLN A 466 33.96 -12.40 33.34
C GLN A 466 34.75 -11.43 32.44
N SER A 467 35.10 -11.89 31.24
CA SER A 467 35.86 -11.07 30.27
C SER A 467 35.05 -9.89 29.71
N LYS A 468 33.72 -10.01 29.68
CA LYS A 468 32.80 -8.94 29.31
C LYS A 468 31.76 -8.73 30.40
N ILE A 469 31.52 -7.48 30.72
CA ILE A 469 30.56 -7.05 31.73
C ILE A 469 29.46 -6.19 31.11
N SER A 470 28.29 -6.20 31.75
CA SER A 470 27.20 -5.31 31.38
C SER A 470 27.42 -3.94 32.02
N VAL A 471 27.41 -2.89 31.20
CA VAL A 471 27.39 -1.50 31.65
C VAL A 471 26.12 -0.85 31.13
N THR A 472 25.53 0.06 31.90
CA THR A 472 24.32 0.77 31.49
C THR A 472 24.63 2.24 31.30
N ILE A 473 24.20 2.81 30.17
CA ILE A 473 24.25 4.26 29.95
C ILE A 473 22.83 4.76 29.91
N SER A 474 22.54 5.77 30.72
CA SER A 474 21.20 6.32 30.83
C SER A 474 21.19 7.80 30.50
N ARG A 475 20.15 8.24 29.80
CA ARG A 475 19.70 9.63 29.73
C ARG A 475 18.60 9.83 30.77
N ARG A 476 18.77 10.80 31.66
CA ARG A 476 17.76 11.20 32.64
C ARG A 476 16.54 11.84 31.96
N ALA A 477 15.39 11.72 32.60
CA ALA A 477 14.18 12.42 32.16
C ALA A 477 14.35 13.93 32.39
N PHE A 478 13.78 14.76 31.52
CA PHE A 478 13.78 16.20 31.67
C PHE A 478 12.47 16.82 31.20
N ALA A 479 12.12 17.96 31.78
CA ALA A 479 10.93 18.71 31.42
C ALA A 479 11.25 19.75 30.33
N THR A 480 10.26 20.02 29.49
CA THR A 480 10.28 21.08 28.49
C THR A 480 8.89 21.73 28.44
N VAL A 481 8.77 22.88 27.77
CA VAL A 481 7.47 23.53 27.54
C VAL A 481 6.49 22.66 26.75
N LEU A 482 7.00 21.75 25.91
CA LEU A 482 6.19 20.86 25.08
C LEU A 482 5.77 19.57 25.79
N GLY A 483 6.37 19.27 26.94
CA GLY A 483 6.13 18.03 27.68
C GLY A 483 7.38 17.48 28.35
N LYS A 484 7.24 16.32 28.97
CA LYS A 484 8.35 15.63 29.65
C LYS A 484 8.97 14.59 28.72
N ALA A 485 10.27 14.74 28.45
CA ALA A 485 11.04 13.71 27.76
C ALA A 485 11.38 12.61 28.76
N GLU A 486 10.91 11.38 28.53
CA GLU A 486 11.16 10.25 29.42
C GLU A 486 12.65 9.92 29.51
N GLY A 487 13.08 9.24 30.58
CA GLY A 487 14.45 8.73 30.66
C GLY A 487 14.61 7.51 29.75
N ARG A 488 15.83 7.25 29.29
CA ARG A 488 16.15 6.04 28.50
C ARG A 488 17.45 5.44 29.00
N SER A 489 17.47 4.13 29.18
CA SER A 489 18.68 3.40 29.55
C SER A 489 18.95 2.32 28.51
N GLU A 490 20.22 2.16 28.15
CA GLU A 490 20.69 1.13 27.23
C GLU A 490 21.83 0.36 27.89
N SER A 491 21.80 -0.96 27.79
CA SER A 491 22.85 -1.83 28.31
C SER A 491 23.78 -2.30 27.19
N PHE A 492 25.08 -2.26 27.49
CA PHE A 492 26.18 -2.58 26.59
C PHE A 492 27.10 -3.61 27.24
N LYS A 493 27.67 -4.50 26.42
CA LYS A 493 28.66 -5.48 26.89
C LYS A 493 30.06 -4.99 26.57
N LEU A 494 30.75 -4.44 27.57
CA LEU A 494 32.15 -3.98 27.45
C LEU A 494 33.11 -5.02 28.00
N THR A 495 34.38 -4.98 27.58
CA THR A 495 35.40 -5.78 28.30
C THR A 495 35.60 -5.22 29.70
N LEU A 496 35.88 -6.10 30.67
CA LEU A 496 36.15 -5.67 32.05
C LEU A 496 37.28 -4.63 32.11
N GLU A 497 38.32 -4.82 31.29
CA GLU A 497 39.43 -3.89 31.16
C GLU A 497 39.00 -2.50 30.66
N LEU A 498 38.16 -2.43 29.61
CA LEU A 498 37.69 -1.16 29.08
C LEU A 498 36.78 -0.44 30.08
N ALA A 499 35.91 -1.17 30.78
CA ALA A 499 35.04 -0.58 31.78
C ALA A 499 35.83 0.02 32.96
N ASN A 500 36.79 -0.72 33.52
CA ASN A 500 37.68 -0.19 34.56
C ASN A 500 38.45 1.06 34.10
N LYS A 501 38.96 1.05 32.85
CA LYS A 501 39.64 2.20 32.26
C LYS A 501 38.73 3.42 32.08
N LEU A 502 37.46 3.22 31.73
CA LEU A 502 36.48 4.29 31.62
C LEU A 502 36.11 4.87 33.00
N ILE A 503 36.05 4.03 34.04
CA ILE A 503 35.88 4.47 35.44
C ILE A 503 37.10 5.29 35.88
N ASP A 504 38.31 4.82 35.62
CA ASP A 504 39.53 5.58 35.90
C ASP A 504 39.51 6.97 35.24
N LEU A 505 39.04 7.07 33.98
CA LEU A 505 38.86 8.35 33.27
C LEU A 505 37.79 9.25 33.91
N ALA A 506 36.76 8.67 34.53
CA ALA A 506 35.70 9.42 35.17
C ALA A 506 36.12 9.96 36.55
N GLU A 507 36.95 9.20 37.28
CA GLU A 507 37.40 9.54 38.64
C GLU A 507 38.64 10.44 38.65
N ARG A 508 39.46 10.40 37.60
CA ARG A 508 40.74 11.12 37.53
C ARG A 508 40.79 12.05 36.33
N GLN A 509 41.52 13.16 36.50
CA GLN A 509 41.79 14.08 35.40
C GLN A 509 43.05 13.65 34.64
N PHE A 510 42.95 13.62 33.31
CA PHE A 510 44.06 13.35 32.42
C PHE A 510 44.22 14.50 31.44
N THR A 511 45.45 14.84 31.10
CA THR A 511 45.73 15.75 29.98
C THR A 511 45.38 15.07 28.66
N ALA A 512 45.00 15.85 27.65
CA ALA A 512 44.55 15.33 26.35
C ALA A 512 45.65 14.60 25.55
N ASP A 513 46.91 14.76 25.93
CA ASP A 513 48.10 14.11 25.37
C ASP A 513 48.57 12.89 26.18
N ASN A 514 47.93 12.57 27.30
CA ASN A 514 48.29 11.42 28.12
C ASN A 514 48.10 10.10 27.33
N GLU A 515 49.17 9.33 27.17
CA GLU A 515 49.16 8.10 26.36
C GLU A 515 48.11 7.07 26.80
N LEU A 516 47.87 6.95 28.12
CA LEU A 516 46.86 6.03 28.65
C LEU A 516 45.47 6.51 28.27
N ALA A 517 45.16 7.79 28.51
CA ALA A 517 43.87 8.38 28.16
C ALA A 517 43.57 8.28 26.65
N VAL A 518 44.57 8.52 25.79
CA VAL A 518 44.44 8.37 24.34
C VAL A 518 44.12 6.93 23.94
N LYS A 519 44.79 5.93 24.53
CA LYS A 519 44.50 4.51 24.27
C LYS A 519 43.08 4.13 24.69
N ILE A 520 42.57 4.70 25.78
CA ILE A 520 41.20 4.46 26.24
C ILE A 520 40.19 5.09 25.28
N GLU A 521 40.42 6.34 24.88
CA GLU A 521 39.62 7.06 23.87
C GLU A 521 39.53 6.27 22.55
N ASP A 522 40.66 5.73 22.08
CA ASP A 522 40.72 4.93 20.84
C ASP A 522 39.97 3.59 20.97
N ALA A 523 40.07 2.92 22.12
CA ALA A 523 39.33 1.68 22.38
C ALA A 523 37.81 1.95 22.44
N TYR A 524 37.40 3.05 23.07
CA TYR A 524 36.01 3.52 23.07
C TYR A 524 35.50 3.81 21.65
N LYS A 525 36.26 4.58 20.86
CA LYS A 525 35.89 4.96 19.48
C LYS A 525 35.70 3.79 18.53
N LYS A 526 36.45 2.70 18.74
CA LYS A 526 36.35 1.46 17.94
C LYS A 526 35.21 0.55 18.39
N GLY A 527 34.68 0.75 19.59
CA GLY A 527 33.61 -0.07 20.17
C GLY A 527 32.33 0.74 20.39
N LEU A 528 32.11 1.12 21.66
CA LEU A 528 30.87 1.74 22.13
C LEU A 528 30.44 2.97 21.32
N ASP A 529 31.37 3.82 20.87
CA ASP A 529 31.04 5.03 20.09
C ASP A 529 30.35 4.73 18.75
N GLN A 530 30.54 3.52 18.21
CA GLN A 530 29.93 3.11 16.93
C GLN A 530 28.55 2.48 17.10
N GLU A 531 28.14 2.12 18.32
CA GLU A 531 26.87 1.47 18.59
C GLU A 531 25.69 2.40 18.30
N PRO A 532 24.76 2.06 17.38
CA PRO A 532 23.61 2.91 17.07
C PRO A 532 22.73 3.22 18.30
N ARG A 533 22.60 2.26 19.23
CA ARG A 533 21.85 2.42 20.48
C ARG A 533 22.48 3.45 21.42
N PHE A 534 23.82 3.57 21.41
CA PHE A 534 24.53 4.61 22.16
C PHE A 534 24.27 6.00 21.54
N LYS A 535 24.43 6.12 20.21
CA LYS A 535 24.16 7.38 19.48
C LYS A 535 22.71 7.85 19.64
N ALA A 536 21.76 6.92 19.73
CA ALA A 536 20.34 7.21 19.93
C ALA A 536 20.02 7.84 21.30
N LEU A 537 20.92 7.78 22.28
CA LEU A 537 20.75 8.48 23.56
C LEU A 537 20.89 10.00 23.43
N GLY A 538 21.53 10.50 22.35
CA GLY A 538 21.75 11.93 22.14
C GLY A 538 22.95 12.51 22.89
N LEU A 539 23.81 11.66 23.47
CA LEU A 539 25.12 12.06 24.00
C LEU A 539 26.11 12.21 22.84
N ARG A 540 26.88 13.31 22.83
CA ARG A 540 27.88 13.57 21.78
C ARG A 540 28.95 12.49 21.74
N LYS A 541 29.68 12.35 22.84
CA LYS A 541 30.72 11.35 23.06
C LYS A 541 30.87 11.14 24.55
N LEU A 542 31.01 9.89 24.98
CA LEU A 542 31.28 9.57 26.39
C LEU A 542 32.69 10.03 26.81
N VAL A 543 33.67 9.89 25.91
CA VAL A 543 35.05 10.32 26.15
C VAL A 543 35.46 11.26 25.03
N HIS A 544 35.91 12.46 25.37
CA HIS A 544 36.36 13.45 24.40
C HIS A 544 37.38 14.42 25.01
N ARG A 545 38.04 15.21 24.16
CA ARG A 545 39.02 16.21 24.58
C ARG A 545 38.35 17.57 24.65
N GLU A 546 38.58 18.31 25.73
CA GLU A 546 38.07 19.66 25.94
C GLU A 546 39.11 20.47 26.72
N ASP A 547 39.42 21.68 26.26
CA ASP A 547 40.38 22.60 26.90
C ASP A 547 41.72 21.97 27.31
N GLY A 548 42.24 21.06 26.48
CA GLY A 548 43.51 20.38 26.73
C GLY A 548 43.44 19.22 27.73
N MET A 549 42.25 18.88 28.21
CA MET A 549 41.99 17.77 29.12
C MET A 549 41.17 16.66 28.44
N MET A 550 41.32 15.43 28.92
CA MET A 550 40.42 14.33 28.59
C MET A 550 39.22 14.39 29.53
N ARG A 551 38.02 14.45 28.96
CA ARG A 551 36.74 14.57 29.67
C ARG A 551 35.92 13.30 29.52
N PHE A 552 35.36 12.87 30.66
CA PHE A 552 34.33 11.85 30.74
C PHE A 552 32.96 12.54 30.86
N ALA A 553 32.11 12.35 29.86
CA ALA A 553 30.92 13.15 29.56
C ALA A 553 29.62 12.54 30.11
N ALA A 554 29.69 11.95 31.30
CA ALA A 554 28.54 11.40 32.01
C ALA A 554 28.84 11.35 33.51
N THR A 555 27.80 11.33 34.33
CA THR A 555 27.95 11.05 35.77
C THR A 555 28.29 9.58 35.97
N LEU A 556 29.37 9.26 36.68
CA LEU A 556 29.67 7.89 37.07
C LEU A 556 28.79 7.47 38.26
N GLU A 557 28.09 6.34 38.14
CA GLU A 557 27.33 5.71 39.22
C GLU A 557 27.78 4.25 39.38
N VAL A 558 28.55 3.96 40.43
CA VAL A 558 28.91 2.59 40.80
C VAL A 558 27.93 2.10 41.86
N ARG A 559 27.17 1.05 41.55
CA ARG A 559 26.07 0.53 42.39
C ARG A 559 26.42 -0.74 43.14
#